data_AF-A0A8T3X2G3-F1
#
_entry.id   AF-A0A8T3X2G3-F1
#
_cell.length_a   1.000
_cell.length_b   1.000
_cell.length_c   1.000
_cell.angle_alpha   90.00
_cell.angle_beta   90.00
_cell.angle_gamma   90.00
#
_symmetry.space_group_name_H-M   'P 1'
#
loop_
_entity.id
_entity.type
_entity.pdbx_description
1 polymer ?
#
loop_
_entity_poly.entity_id
_entity_poly.type
_entity_poly.pdbx_seq_one_letter_code
_entity_poly.pdbx_strand_id
1 'polypeptide(L)' 'MQEKSAFLKVKCKKCKNEQIVFSKAAMQVKCLVCGAVFLQPKGGKADVNMDAVQVLERL' A
#
# COMPACT_ATOMS: atom_id res chain seq x y z
N MET A 1 8.49 9.18 19.66
CA MET A 1 7.25 8.48 19.27
C MET A 1 7.62 7.55 18.12
N GLN A 2 7.83 6.26 18.41
CA GLN A 2 8.29 5.30 17.38
C GLN A 2 7.12 4.97 16.46
N GLU A 3 7.15 5.55 15.27
CA GLU A 3 6.11 5.36 14.27
C GLU A 3 6.43 4.07 13.51
N LYS A 4 5.87 2.94 13.98
CA LYS A 4 6.06 1.61 13.38
C LYS A 4 5.59 1.62 11.93
N SER A 5 6.51 1.91 11.03
CA SER A 5 6.26 1.99 9.60
C SER A 5 6.62 0.64 9.01
N ALA A 6 5.86 0.16 8.05
CA ALA A 6 6.05 -1.17 7.52
C ALA A 6 5.97 -1.16 6.00
N PHE A 7 6.78 -2.04 5.40
CA PHE A 7 6.62 -2.39 4.00
C PHE A 7 5.52 -3.42 3.87
N LEU A 8 4.55 -3.09 3.03
CA LEU A 8 3.40 -3.92 2.72
C LEU A 8 3.57 -4.44 1.30
N LYS A 9 3.54 -5.76 1.11
CA LYS A 9 3.36 -6.37 -0.19
C LYS A 9 1.89 -6.47 -0.48
N VAL A 10 1.47 -5.90 -1.60
CA VAL A 10 0.07 -5.75 -1.94
C VAL A 10 -0.21 -6.30 -3.32
N LYS A 11 -1.38 -6.91 -3.50
CA LYS A 11 -1.78 -7.52 -4.77
C LYS A 11 -3.03 -6.86 -5.34
N CYS A 12 -2.95 -6.45 -6.60
CA CYS A 12 -4.09 -5.88 -7.31
C CYS A 12 -5.17 -6.92 -7.58
N LYS A 13 -6.44 -6.60 -7.26
CA LYS A 13 -7.59 -7.43 -7.66
C LYS A 13 -7.78 -7.51 -9.18
N LYS A 14 -7.46 -6.44 -9.91
CA LYS A 14 -7.74 -6.32 -11.35
C LYS A 14 -6.68 -6.98 -12.22
N CYS A 15 -5.41 -6.60 -12.07
CA CYS A 15 -4.33 -7.06 -12.94
C CYS A 15 -3.42 -8.13 -12.29
N LYS A 16 -3.72 -8.56 -11.06
CA LYS A 16 -2.89 -9.48 -10.25
C LYS A 16 -1.45 -9.00 -9.99
N ASN A 17 -1.12 -7.76 -10.37
CA ASN A 17 0.21 -7.19 -10.14
C ASN A 17 0.50 -7.12 -8.64
N GLU A 18 1.68 -7.58 -8.25
CA GLU A 18 2.21 -7.45 -6.91
C GLU A 18 3.05 -6.18 -6.83
N GLN A 19 2.91 -5.43 -5.76
CA GLN A 19 3.68 -4.21 -5.54
C GLN A 19 4.05 -4.08 -4.07
N ILE A 20 5.18 -3.45 -3.79
CA ILE A 20 5.60 -3.16 -2.43
C ILE A 20 5.31 -1.69 -2.17
N VAL A 21 4.56 -1.42 -1.12
CA VAL A 21 4.07 -0.08 -0.76
C VAL A 21 4.36 0.19 0.71
N PHE A 22 4.54 1.47 1.03
CA PHE A 22 4.81 1.88 2.40
C PHE A 22 3.51 2.18 3.14
N SER A 23 3.40 1.68 4.37
CA SER A 23 2.21 1.88 5.22
C SER A 23 1.86 3.35 5.45
N LYS A 24 2.87 4.23 5.50
CA LYS A 24 2.72 5.69 5.59
C LYS A 24 2.96 6.40 4.26
N ALA A 25 2.20 6.04 3.25
CA ALA A 25 2.22 6.81 2.01
C ALA A 25 1.66 8.23 2.26
N ALA A 26 2.47 9.26 1.98
CA ALA A 26 2.03 10.66 2.02
C ALA A 26 1.27 11.08 0.74
N MET A 27 1.31 10.23 -0.29
CA MET A 27 0.70 10.45 -1.60
C MET A 27 -0.15 9.25 -2.02
N GLN A 28 -1.07 9.47 -2.97
CA GLN A 28 -1.86 8.38 -3.54
C GLN A 28 -0.96 7.42 -4.31
N VAL A 29 -0.98 6.14 -3.93
CA VAL A 29 -0.23 5.09 -4.63
C VAL A 29 -1.15 4.44 -5.64
N LYS A 30 -0.72 4.41 -6.91
CA LYS A 30 -1.46 3.78 -8.00
C LYS A 30 -0.73 2.52 -8.45
N CYS A 31 -1.49 1.57 -8.98
CA CYS A 31 -0.95 0.39 -9.63
C CYS A 31 -0.19 0.82 -10.89
N LEU A 32 1.06 0.38 -11.02
CA LEU A 32 1.91 0.68 -12.17
C LEU A 32 1.43 -0.01 -13.47
N VAL A 33 0.56 -1.02 -13.36
CA VAL A 33 0.07 -1.80 -14.51
C VAL A 33 -1.31 -1.30 -14.98
N CYS A 34 -2.27 -1.14 -14.07
CA CYS A 34 -3.65 -0.79 -14.45
C CYS A 34 -4.08 0.63 -14.03
N GLY A 35 -3.23 1.37 -13.32
CA GLY A 35 -3.55 2.73 -12.84
C GLY A 35 -4.56 2.79 -11.69
N ALA A 36 -5.05 1.65 -11.18
CA ALA A 36 -6.00 1.61 -10.06
C ALA A 36 -5.36 2.17 -8.78
N VAL A 37 -6.12 2.91 -7.98
CA VAL A 37 -5.63 3.45 -6.70
C VAL A 37 -5.49 2.33 -5.69
N PHE A 38 -4.27 2.09 -5.23
CA PHE A 38 -3.94 1.11 -4.20
C PHE A 38 -4.09 1.70 -2.81
N LEU A 39 -3.51 2.88 -2.59
CA LEU A 39 -3.60 3.58 -1.32
C LEU A 39 -4.06 5.01 -1.50
N GLN A 40 -4.99 5.43 -0.65
CA GLN A 40 -5.27 6.85 -0.44
C GLN A 40 -4.63 7.32 0.87
N PRO A 41 -3.79 8.37 0.83
CA PRO A 41 -3.23 8.94 2.04
C PRO A 41 -4.37 9.59 2.83
N LYS A 42 -4.61 9.10 4.04
CA LYS A 42 -5.32 9.86 5.08
C LYS A 42 -4.28 10.31 6.09
N GLY A 43 -4.55 11.39 6.84
CA GLY A 43 -3.62 12.07 7.76
C GLY A 43 -3.03 11.23 8.91
N GLY A 44 -3.06 9.90 8.84
CA GLY A 44 -2.36 8.99 9.74
C GLY A 44 -2.03 7.65 9.07
N LYS A 45 -3.05 6.86 8.68
CA LYS A 45 -2.88 5.57 8.00
C LYS A 45 -3.51 5.63 6.62
N ALA A 46 -2.76 5.20 5.61
CA ALA A 46 -3.27 5.15 4.25
C ALA A 46 -4.32 4.03 4.11
N ASP A 47 -5.41 4.34 3.41
CA ASP A 47 -6.54 3.45 3.17
C ASP A 47 -6.22 2.51 2.00
N VAL A 48 -6.32 1.20 2.20
CA VAL A 48 -5.83 0.17 1.26
C VAL A 48 -7.01 -0.52 0.56
N ASN A 49 -7.19 -0.30 -0.74
CA ASN A 49 -8.26 -0.90 -1.55
C ASN A 49 -7.79 -2.13 -2.34
N MET A 50 -7.39 -3.21 -1.66
CA MET A 50 -6.71 -4.37 -2.27
C MET A 50 -7.17 -5.71 -1.66
N ASP A 51 -6.98 -6.84 -2.36
CA ASP A 51 -7.41 -8.18 -1.84
C ASP A 51 -6.46 -8.73 -0.77
N ALA A 52 -5.16 -8.57 -0.98
CA ALA A 52 -4.15 -9.18 -0.13
C ALA A 52 -3.09 -8.15 0.25
N VAL A 53 -2.82 -8.07 1.56
CA VAL A 53 -1.79 -7.24 2.17
C VAL A 53 -0.94 -8.14 3.04
N GLN A 54 0.31 -8.35 2.64
CA GLN A 54 1.33 -9.02 3.45
C GLN A 54 2.26 -7.97 4.06
N VAL A 55 2.52 -8.05 5.35
CA VAL A 55 3.54 -7.22 5.99
C VAL A 55 4.88 -7.92 5.82
N LEU A 56 5.81 -7.29 5.09
CA LEU A 56 7.14 -7.85 4.85
C LEU A 56 8.08 -7.54 6.02
N GLU A 57 8.15 -6.27 6.41
CA GLU A 57 9.08 -5.81 7.44
C GLU A 57 8.45 -4.65 8.21
N ARG A 58 8.66 -4.63 9.53
CA ARG A 58 8.26 -3.54 10.43
C ARG A 58 9.53 -2.84 10.91
N LEU A 59 9.63 -1.55 10.60
CA LEU A 59 10.68 -0.65 11.07
C LEU A 59 10.28 0.00 12.41
#